data_AF-A0A3L6FCW2-F1
#
_entry.id   AF-A0A3L6FCW2-F1
#
_cell.length_a   1.000
_cell.length_b   1.000
_cell.length_c   1.000
_cell.angle_alpha   90.00
_cell.angle_beta   90.00
_cell.angle_gamma   90.00
#
_symmetry.space_group_name_H-M   'P 1'
#
loop_
_entity.id
_entity.type
_entity.pdbx_description
1 polymer ?
#
loop_
_entity_poly.entity_id
_entity_poly.type
_entity_poly.pdbx_seq_one_letter_code
_entity_poly.pdbx_strand_id
1 'polypeptide(L)'
;MAMAPPPACSLFPRVAAAAPSSVTSNSVLTSRGPGILPSPRLAFARRHLSAAWSSKAAASASVEIQDDYTDEMDAVNIAQDVTQIHFQTTGPEIWEDTLGSVDILVASIGTGGTISGTGRYLKRMNKDIKVIGVEPAETSVISGDSPGYIPSILDVQLIDEVVKVSTAEAVDSARELALKEGLLVGISSGAAAIAAINVGKRPENAGKLIAVIFPSFGERYISTILFRPIYDSVRRMRKR
;
A
#
# COMPACT_ATOMS: atom_id res chain seq x y z
N MET A 1 -2.21 -48.70 33.12
CA MET A 1 -1.47 -47.44 32.90
C MET A 1 -1.50 -47.14 31.42
N ALA A 2 -2.39 -46.26 30.97
CA ALA A 2 -2.39 -45.79 29.58
C ALA A 2 -1.59 -44.47 29.53
N MET A 3 -0.49 -44.47 28.79
CA MET A 3 0.34 -43.29 28.58
C MET A 3 -0.41 -42.30 27.68
N ALA A 4 -0.47 -41.03 28.10
CA ALA A 4 -0.98 -39.94 27.28
C ALA A 4 -0.08 -39.73 26.05
N PRO A 5 -0.65 -39.39 24.87
CA PRO A 5 0.15 -39.11 23.68
C PRO A 5 0.97 -37.82 23.87
N PRO A 6 2.19 -37.73 23.30
CA PRO A 6 3.02 -36.52 23.38
C PRO A 6 2.35 -35.34 22.63
N PRO A 7 2.61 -34.10 23.06
CA PRO A 7 2.04 -32.92 22.41
C PRO A 7 2.51 -32.83 20.96
N ALA A 8 1.56 -32.62 20.05
CA ALA A 8 1.83 -32.40 18.65
C ALA A 8 2.76 -31.18 18.48
N CYS A 9 3.99 -31.43 18.04
CA CYS A 9 4.94 -30.42 17.66
C CYS A 9 4.40 -29.74 16.38
N SER A 10 3.85 -28.53 16.50
CA SER A 10 3.36 -27.78 15.34
C SER A 10 4.56 -27.32 14.51
N LEU A 11 4.78 -27.94 13.34
CA LEU A 11 5.81 -27.60 12.35
C LEU A 11 5.65 -26.20 11.70
N PHE A 12 4.70 -25.40 12.17
CA PHE A 12 4.47 -24.05 11.66
C PHE A 12 4.89 -23.02 12.72
N PRO A 13 5.71 -22.02 12.36
CA PRO A 13 6.01 -20.93 13.26
C PRO A 13 4.70 -20.23 13.66
N ARG A 14 4.60 -19.81 14.93
CA ARG A 14 3.51 -18.95 15.38
C ARG A 14 3.67 -17.58 14.74
N VAL A 15 2.91 -17.33 13.68
CA VAL A 15 2.86 -16.01 13.02
C VAL A 15 1.84 -15.15 13.75
N ALA A 16 2.25 -13.99 14.24
CA ALA A 16 1.37 -12.94 14.74
C ALA A 16 1.32 -11.81 13.71
N ALA A 17 0.13 -11.31 13.40
CA ALA A 17 -0.06 -10.23 12.44
C ALA A 17 -0.85 -9.09 13.09
N ALA A 18 -0.25 -7.90 13.12
CA ALA A 18 -0.93 -6.66 13.46
C ALA A 18 -1.46 -6.02 12.17
N ALA A 19 -2.76 -5.77 12.11
CA ALA A 19 -3.39 -5.12 10.97
C ALA A 19 -4.36 -4.03 11.44
N PRO A 20 -4.45 -2.89 10.73
CA PRO A 20 -5.49 -1.91 11.02
C PRO A 20 -6.87 -2.56 10.90
N SER A 21 -7.76 -2.26 11.86
CA SER A 21 -9.03 -2.96 12.07
C SER A 21 -9.99 -2.80 10.87
N SER A 22 -9.89 -3.69 9.90
CA SER A 22 -10.95 -3.95 8.92
C SER A 22 -11.44 -5.39 9.13
N VAL A 23 -12.76 -5.58 9.09
CA VAL A 23 -13.38 -6.90 9.29
C VAL A 23 -12.85 -7.90 8.27
N THR A 24 -12.66 -7.45 7.03
CA THR A 24 -12.13 -8.29 5.94
C THR A 24 -10.68 -8.70 6.18
N SER A 25 -9.80 -7.77 6.58
CA SER A 25 -8.40 -8.10 6.89
C SER A 25 -8.31 -9.10 8.04
N ASN A 26 -9.08 -8.89 9.11
CA ASN A 26 -9.08 -9.78 10.27
C ASN A 26 -9.61 -11.17 9.92
N SER A 27 -10.67 -11.27 9.12
CA SER A 27 -11.21 -12.56 8.68
C SER A 27 -10.25 -13.36 7.80
N VAL A 28 -9.50 -12.68 6.91
CA VAL A 28 -8.47 -13.36 6.09
C VAL A 28 -7.33 -13.84 6.97
N LEU A 29 -6.89 -13.02 7.93
CA LEU A 29 -5.82 -13.39 8.85
C LEU A 29 -6.22 -14.58 9.73
N THR A 30 -7.40 -14.60 10.36
CA THR A 30 -7.83 -15.76 11.17
C THR A 30 -7.90 -17.05 10.35
N SER A 31 -8.34 -16.96 9.09
CA SER A 31 -8.46 -18.13 8.22
C SER A 31 -7.13 -18.77 7.82
N ARG A 32 -6.02 -18.03 7.91
CA ARG A 32 -4.67 -18.49 7.47
C ARG A 32 -3.81 -19.01 8.62
N GLY A 33 -4.34 -19.10 9.84
CA GLY A 33 -3.62 -19.61 11.00
C GLY A 33 -2.80 -18.64 11.87
N PRO A 34 -2.55 -17.35 11.53
CA PRO A 34 -1.93 -16.44 12.49
C PRO A 34 -2.89 -16.05 13.62
N GLY A 35 -2.36 -16.01 14.85
CA GLY A 35 -3.05 -15.40 15.99
C GLY A 35 -3.13 -13.89 15.79
N ILE A 36 -4.31 -13.30 15.93
CA ILE A 36 -4.49 -11.84 15.84
C ILE A 36 -4.32 -11.24 17.22
N LEU A 37 -3.32 -10.35 17.38
CA LEU A 37 -3.30 -9.37 18.45
C LEU A 37 -3.92 -8.07 17.93
N PRO A 38 -5.14 -7.70 18.37
CA PRO A 38 -5.68 -6.38 18.06
C PRO A 38 -4.93 -5.33 18.88
N SER A 39 -4.35 -4.33 18.22
CA SER A 39 -3.79 -3.18 18.91
C SER A 39 -4.88 -2.39 19.66
N PRO A 40 -4.61 -1.90 20.88
CA PRO A 40 -5.54 -1.06 21.63
C PRO A 40 -6.02 0.10 20.78
N ARG A 41 -7.34 0.24 20.65
CA ARG A 41 -7.91 1.55 20.29
C ARG A 41 -7.60 2.48 21.46
N LEU A 42 -6.67 3.41 21.28
CA LEU A 42 -6.50 4.54 22.19
C LEU A 42 -7.88 5.19 22.39
N ALA A 43 -8.45 4.97 23.58
CA ALA A 43 -9.71 5.54 23.99
C ALA A 43 -9.50 7.03 24.29
N PHE A 44 -9.38 7.84 23.24
CA PHE A 44 -9.46 9.29 23.39
C PHE A 44 -10.94 9.69 23.40
N ALA A 45 -11.33 10.42 24.44
CA ALA A 45 -12.70 10.85 24.67
C ALA A 45 -13.33 11.51 23.43
N ARG A 46 -14.62 11.20 23.20
CA ARG A 46 -15.43 11.68 22.08
C ARG A 46 -15.28 13.19 21.84
N ARG A 47 -14.50 13.57 20.83
CA ARG A 47 -14.68 14.80 20.07
C ARG A 47 -14.75 14.42 18.59
N HIS A 48 -15.77 14.94 17.91
CA HIS A 48 -16.01 14.75 16.49
C HIS A 48 -14.77 15.15 15.68
N LEU A 49 -13.98 14.16 15.25
CA LEU A 49 -12.90 14.31 14.28
C LEU A 49 -13.05 13.20 13.26
N SER A 50 -13.07 13.57 11.98
CA SER A 50 -13.08 12.67 10.84
C SER A 50 -11.97 11.63 10.98
N ALA A 51 -12.26 10.39 10.59
CA ALA A 51 -11.33 9.26 10.64
C ALA A 51 -10.09 9.53 9.76
N ALA A 52 -9.11 10.24 10.32
CA ALA A 52 -7.80 10.42 9.74
C ALA A 52 -7.03 9.12 9.89
N TRP A 53 -6.62 8.57 8.75
CA TRP A 53 -5.74 7.43 8.65
C TRP A 53 -4.39 7.82 9.28
N SER A 54 -4.11 7.29 10.47
CA SER A 54 -2.83 7.48 11.12
C SER A 54 -1.98 6.24 10.86
N SER A 55 -1.01 6.36 9.96
CA SER A 55 0.09 5.39 9.79
C SER A 55 0.77 5.08 11.12
N LYS A 56 0.75 6.03 12.07
CA LYS A 56 1.15 5.82 13.45
C LYS A 56 0.36 4.70 14.12
N ALA A 57 -0.97 4.58 13.98
CA ALA A 57 -1.72 3.55 14.72
C ALA A 57 -1.46 2.13 14.18
N ALA A 58 -1.32 1.95 12.86
CA ALA A 58 -1.00 0.65 12.26
C ALA A 58 0.48 0.27 12.47
N ALA A 59 1.39 1.26 12.46
CA ALA A 59 2.78 1.06 12.83
C ALA A 59 2.93 0.79 14.34
N SER A 60 2.25 1.55 15.21
CA SER A 60 2.22 1.34 16.68
C SER A 60 1.63 -0.02 17.04
N ALA A 61 0.57 -0.44 16.33
CA ALA A 61 -0.03 -1.77 16.45
C ALA A 61 0.93 -2.89 16.07
N SER A 62 1.77 -2.64 15.07
CA SER A 62 2.83 -3.57 14.66
C SER A 62 4.05 -3.50 15.58
N VAL A 63 4.19 -2.41 16.34
CA VAL A 63 5.24 -2.16 17.34
C VAL A 63 4.84 -2.64 18.74
N GLU A 64 3.56 -2.99 18.99
CA GLU A 64 3.16 -3.77 20.18
C GLU A 64 3.36 -5.29 19.99
N ILE A 65 4.17 -5.70 19.01
CA ILE A 65 4.82 -7.01 19.05
C ILE A 65 5.96 -6.87 20.05
N GLN A 66 5.72 -7.36 21.27
CA GLN A 66 6.66 -7.47 22.41
C GLN A 66 8.08 -6.91 22.12
N ASP A 67 8.41 -5.79 22.78
CA ASP A 67 9.75 -5.16 22.85
C ASP A 67 10.90 -6.13 23.23
N ASP A 68 10.61 -7.41 23.51
CA ASP A 68 11.57 -8.45 23.87
C ASP A 68 12.15 -9.24 22.66
N TYR A 69 11.73 -9.00 21.41
CA TYR A 69 12.10 -9.89 20.27
C TYR A 69 12.44 -9.25 18.91
N THR A 70 12.70 -7.95 18.82
CA THR A 70 13.28 -7.39 17.58
C THR A 70 14.54 -6.61 17.90
N ASP A 71 15.70 -7.23 17.71
CA ASP A 71 16.96 -6.49 17.65
C ASP A 71 16.86 -5.47 16.51
N GLU A 72 17.38 -4.24 16.70
CA GLU A 72 17.38 -3.19 15.66
C GLU A 72 17.94 -3.68 14.31
N MET A 73 18.83 -4.69 14.35
CA MET A 73 19.37 -5.38 13.20
C MET A 73 18.30 -6.05 12.33
N ASP A 74 17.28 -6.69 12.94
CA ASP A 74 16.25 -7.43 12.20
C ASP A 74 15.25 -6.51 11.51
N ALA A 75 14.89 -5.39 12.14
CA ALA A 75 14.06 -4.37 11.51
C ALA A 75 14.78 -3.70 10.32
N VAL A 76 16.10 -3.47 10.44
CA VAL A 76 16.94 -2.96 9.34
C VAL A 76 17.07 -4.00 8.21
N ASN A 77 17.23 -5.28 8.54
CA ASN A 77 17.31 -6.35 7.54
C ASN A 77 16.00 -6.47 6.75
N ILE A 78 14.84 -6.46 7.42
CA ILE A 78 13.52 -6.48 6.76
C ILE A 78 13.35 -5.24 5.87
N ALA A 79 13.76 -4.06 6.34
CA ALA A 79 13.70 -2.82 5.59
C ALA A 79 14.56 -2.84 4.31
N GLN A 80 15.77 -3.41 4.38
CA GLN A 80 16.62 -3.64 3.23
C GLN A 80 16.00 -4.66 2.27
N ASP A 81 15.45 -5.75 2.77
CA ASP A 81 14.82 -6.82 1.98
C ASP A 81 13.65 -6.29 1.14
N VAL A 82 12.80 -5.42 1.69
CA VAL A 82 11.62 -4.89 0.98
C VAL A 82 12.02 -4.00 -0.20
N THR A 83 13.08 -3.21 -0.09
CA THR A 83 13.57 -2.42 -1.24
C THR A 83 14.31 -3.30 -2.23
N GLN A 84 15.11 -4.23 -1.71
CA GLN A 84 15.94 -5.11 -2.50
C GLN A 84 15.11 -6.04 -3.39
N ILE A 85 13.98 -6.57 -2.88
CA ILE A 85 13.11 -7.43 -3.68
C ILE A 85 12.54 -6.66 -4.88
N HIS A 86 12.06 -5.42 -4.68
CA HIS A 86 11.55 -4.61 -5.79
C HIS A 86 12.64 -4.19 -6.78
N PHE A 87 13.89 -4.07 -6.33
CA PHE A 87 15.04 -3.86 -7.21
C PHE A 87 15.40 -5.11 -8.02
N GLN A 88 15.24 -6.31 -7.43
CA GLN A 88 15.60 -7.59 -8.03
C GLN A 88 14.50 -8.23 -8.87
N THR A 89 13.23 -7.86 -8.67
CA THR A 89 12.09 -8.44 -9.38
C THR A 89 11.27 -7.38 -10.10
N THR A 90 10.56 -6.52 -9.36
CA THR A 90 9.58 -5.58 -9.94
C THR A 90 10.22 -4.59 -10.93
N GLY A 91 11.42 -4.08 -10.65
CA GLY A 91 12.17 -3.23 -11.57
C GLY A 91 12.52 -3.93 -12.89
N PRO A 92 13.22 -5.08 -12.84
CA PRO A 92 13.49 -5.92 -14.01
C PRO A 92 12.24 -6.30 -14.79
N GLU A 93 11.18 -6.75 -14.13
CA GLU A 93 9.92 -7.14 -14.78
C GLU A 93 9.35 -5.99 -15.62
N ILE A 94 9.27 -4.78 -15.08
CA ILE A 94 8.80 -3.60 -15.84
C ILE A 94 9.74 -3.30 -17.02
N TRP A 95 11.05 -3.38 -16.82
CA TRP A 95 12.01 -3.10 -17.88
C TRP A 95 11.91 -4.12 -19.03
N GLU A 96 11.78 -5.40 -18.70
CA GLU A 96 11.64 -6.50 -19.66
C GLU A 96 10.29 -6.44 -20.38
N ASP A 97 9.18 -6.28 -19.66
CA ASP A 97 7.83 -6.22 -20.24
C ASP A 97 7.63 -5.01 -21.15
N THR A 98 8.35 -3.91 -20.90
CA THR A 98 8.33 -2.71 -21.73
C THR A 98 9.41 -2.70 -22.80
N LEU A 99 10.22 -3.75 -22.91
CA LEU A 99 11.37 -3.83 -23.82
C LEU A 99 12.30 -2.61 -23.70
N GLY A 100 12.48 -2.10 -22.47
CA GLY A 100 13.28 -0.92 -22.18
C GLY A 100 12.67 0.42 -22.61
N SER A 101 11.38 0.44 -22.99
CA SER A 101 10.70 1.64 -23.49
C SER A 101 10.00 2.46 -22.41
N VAL A 102 10.05 2.05 -21.13
CA VAL A 102 9.45 2.81 -20.04
C VAL A 102 10.15 4.15 -19.83
N ASP A 103 9.39 5.24 -19.82
CA ASP A 103 9.90 6.60 -19.59
C ASP A 103 9.59 7.12 -18.18
N ILE A 104 8.47 6.68 -17.61
CA ILE A 104 7.96 7.19 -16.33
C ILE A 104 7.44 6.03 -15.48
N LEU A 105 7.86 5.98 -14.22
CA LEU A 105 7.27 5.14 -13.18
C LEU A 105 6.38 5.98 -12.27
N VAL A 106 5.14 5.55 -12.05
CA VAL A 106 4.21 6.16 -11.08
C VAL A 106 3.84 5.14 -10.01
N ALA A 107 4.09 5.47 -8.75
CA ALA A 107 3.76 4.59 -7.62
C ALA A 107 3.29 5.37 -6.39
N SER A 108 2.23 4.86 -5.73
CA SER A 108 1.76 5.38 -4.44
C SER A 108 2.75 5.06 -3.32
N ILE A 109 3.01 6.02 -2.43
CA ILE A 109 4.01 5.89 -1.38
C ILE A 109 3.35 5.44 -0.06
N GLY A 110 3.79 4.28 0.44
CA GLY A 110 3.48 3.76 1.78
C GLY A 110 4.76 3.65 2.60
N THR A 111 5.37 2.46 2.64
CA THR A 111 6.70 2.26 3.25
C THR A 111 7.84 2.84 2.40
N GLY A 112 7.61 3.02 1.10
CA GLY A 112 8.60 3.52 0.14
C GLY A 112 9.39 2.44 -0.59
N GLY A 113 9.33 1.19 -0.16
CA GLY A 113 10.15 0.11 -0.74
C GLY A 113 9.92 -0.12 -2.24
N THR A 114 8.67 -0.05 -2.71
CA THR A 114 8.36 -0.24 -4.14
C THR A 114 8.94 0.86 -5.01
N ILE A 115 8.64 2.13 -4.71
CA ILE A 115 9.13 3.25 -5.51
C ILE A 115 10.66 3.35 -5.47
N SER A 116 11.26 3.09 -4.29
CA SER A 116 12.72 3.14 -4.13
C SER A 116 13.42 1.97 -4.82
N GLY A 117 12.93 0.74 -4.65
CA GLY A 117 13.55 -0.44 -5.23
C GLY A 117 13.43 -0.46 -6.75
N THR A 118 12.21 -0.32 -7.26
CA THR A 118 11.93 -0.30 -8.70
C THR A 118 12.56 0.91 -9.36
N GLY A 119 12.42 2.11 -8.77
CA GLY A 119 12.98 3.33 -9.34
C GLY A 119 14.52 3.32 -9.40
N ARG A 120 15.21 2.75 -8.38
CA ARG A 120 16.67 2.58 -8.43
C ARG A 120 17.09 1.67 -9.57
N TYR A 121 16.37 0.57 -9.78
CA TYR A 121 16.67 -0.33 -10.90
C TYR A 121 16.47 0.38 -12.24
N LEU A 122 15.31 1.01 -12.44
CA LEU A 122 14.99 1.69 -13.70
C LEU A 122 15.98 2.83 -14.00
N LYS A 123 16.33 3.67 -13.01
CA LYS A 123 17.34 4.73 -13.18
C LYS A 123 18.76 4.19 -13.42
N ARG A 124 19.07 2.96 -12.98
CA ARG A 124 20.31 2.28 -13.34
C ARG A 124 20.34 1.89 -14.83
N MET A 125 19.20 1.50 -15.38
CA MET A 125 19.06 1.14 -16.80
C MET A 125 19.03 2.38 -17.70
N ASN A 126 18.25 3.39 -17.31
CA ASN A 126 18.21 4.69 -17.98
C ASN A 126 17.98 5.80 -16.96
N LYS A 127 18.96 6.70 -16.80
CA LYS A 127 18.92 7.81 -15.84
C LYS A 127 17.84 8.86 -16.15
N ASP A 128 17.37 8.90 -17.39
CA ASP A 128 16.35 9.85 -17.84
C ASP A 128 14.92 9.46 -17.41
N ILE A 129 14.73 8.21 -16.97
CA ILE A 129 13.45 7.74 -16.46
C ILE A 129 13.01 8.58 -15.26
N LYS A 130 11.75 9.03 -15.32
CA LYS A 130 11.12 9.80 -14.25
C LYS A 130 10.47 8.88 -13.24
N VAL A 131 10.77 9.09 -11.96
CA VAL A 131 10.16 8.38 -10.84
C VAL A 131 9.24 9.35 -10.11
N ILE A 132 7.93 9.10 -10.22
CA ILE A 132 6.89 9.96 -9.67
C ILE A 132 6.20 9.27 -8.51
N GLY A 133 6.27 9.91 -7.34
CA GLY A 133 5.57 9.50 -6.13
C GLY A 133 4.14 9.99 -6.11
N VAL A 134 3.24 9.21 -5.51
CA VAL A 134 1.87 9.67 -5.23
C VAL A 134 1.60 9.62 -3.74
N GLU A 135 1.15 10.74 -3.18
CA GLU A 135 0.76 10.86 -1.78
C GLU A 135 -0.65 11.46 -1.62
N PRO A 136 -1.34 11.20 -0.49
CA PRO A 136 -2.65 11.80 -0.24
C PRO A 136 -2.55 13.30 -0.05
N ALA A 137 -3.41 14.07 -0.73
CA ALA A 137 -3.45 15.53 -0.59
C ALA A 137 -3.82 15.99 0.83
N GLU A 138 -4.58 15.17 1.57
CA GLU A 138 -4.97 15.47 2.94
C GLU A 138 -3.83 15.26 3.96
N THR A 139 -2.81 14.48 3.60
CA THR A 139 -1.66 14.14 4.46
C THR A 139 -0.37 14.10 3.63
N SER A 140 0.03 15.25 3.09
CA SER A 140 1.18 15.41 2.21
C SER A 140 2.48 15.58 3.01
N VAL A 141 2.98 14.47 3.54
CA VAL A 141 4.18 14.44 4.40
C VAL A 141 5.45 14.66 3.59
N ILE A 142 5.53 14.12 2.38
CA ILE A 142 6.75 14.16 1.55
C ILE A 142 6.90 15.54 0.92
N SER A 143 5.80 16.16 0.53
CA SER A 143 5.80 17.56 0.09
C SER A 143 5.98 18.57 1.22
N GLY A 144 5.89 18.13 2.48
CA GLY A 144 6.12 18.97 3.66
C GLY A 144 4.94 19.85 4.09
N ASP A 145 3.74 19.70 3.54
CA ASP A 145 2.58 20.50 3.98
C ASP A 145 1.94 19.93 5.26
N SER A 146 2.22 18.66 5.59
CA SER A 146 1.68 17.98 6.76
C SER A 146 2.79 17.37 7.62
N PRO A 147 2.72 17.49 8.95
CA PRO A 147 3.66 16.80 9.83
C PRO A 147 3.46 15.28 9.72
N GLY A 148 4.56 14.54 9.58
CA GLY A 148 4.50 13.10 9.48
C GLY A 148 5.87 12.44 9.56
N TYR A 149 5.88 11.13 9.44
CA TYR A 149 7.09 10.33 9.43
C TYR A 149 7.41 9.90 8.01
N ILE A 150 8.61 10.26 7.54
CA ILE A 150 9.16 9.75 6.29
C ILE A 150 9.93 8.47 6.63
N PRO A 151 9.53 7.30 6.09
CA PRO A 151 10.25 6.05 6.35
C PRO A 151 11.68 6.12 5.87
N SER A 152 12.62 5.60 6.67
CA SER A 152 14.05 5.52 6.28
C SER A 152 14.31 4.67 5.02
N ILE A 153 13.38 3.78 4.69
CA ILE A 153 13.39 2.93 3.49
C ILE A 153 13.18 3.77 2.22
N LEU A 154 12.44 4.88 2.33
CA LEU A 154 12.12 5.75 1.20
C LEU A 154 13.35 6.57 0.79
N ASP A 155 13.85 6.29 -0.40
CA ASP A 155 14.87 7.09 -1.06
C ASP A 155 14.22 8.31 -1.73
N VAL A 156 14.14 9.42 -0.98
CA VAL A 156 13.50 10.66 -1.45
C VAL A 156 14.28 11.32 -2.59
N GLN A 157 15.61 11.13 -2.66
CA GLN A 157 16.45 11.74 -3.70
C GLN A 157 16.22 11.11 -5.08
N LEU A 158 15.70 9.89 -5.11
CA LEU A 158 15.33 9.18 -6.33
C LEU A 158 14.09 9.78 -7.01
N ILE A 159 13.22 10.44 -6.25
CA ILE A 159 11.90 10.89 -6.71
C ILE A 159 12.05 12.22 -7.44
N ASP A 160 11.68 12.23 -8.73
CA ASP A 160 11.71 13.45 -9.55
C ASP A 160 10.53 14.39 -9.22
N GLU A 161 9.38 13.83 -8.85
CA GLU A 161 8.15 14.59 -8.57
C GLU A 161 7.26 13.82 -7.60
N VAL A 162 6.51 14.54 -6.76
CA VAL A 162 5.42 13.99 -5.95
C VAL A 162 4.10 14.62 -6.35
N VAL A 163 3.14 13.79 -6.76
CA VAL A 163 1.77 14.19 -7.09
C VAL A 163 0.86 13.97 -5.89
N LYS A 164 0.13 15.01 -5.51
CA LYS A 164 -0.89 14.95 -4.47
C LYS A 164 -2.22 14.55 -5.09
N VAL A 165 -2.87 13.53 -4.54
CA VAL A 165 -4.18 13.07 -4.98
C VAL A 165 -5.12 13.04 -3.77
N SER A 166 -6.30 13.64 -3.89
CA SER A 166 -7.29 13.58 -2.82
C SER A 166 -7.87 12.18 -2.67
N THR A 167 -8.33 11.85 -1.47
CA THR A 167 -8.99 10.57 -1.20
C THR A 167 -10.24 10.39 -2.08
N ALA A 168 -10.96 11.47 -2.38
CA ALA A 168 -12.13 11.43 -3.25
C ALA A 168 -11.74 11.05 -4.70
N GLU A 169 -10.75 11.72 -5.29
CA GLU A 169 -10.25 11.40 -6.63
C GLU A 169 -9.73 9.96 -6.72
N ALA A 170 -9.01 9.50 -5.70
CA ALA A 170 -8.50 8.13 -5.64
C ALA A 170 -9.63 7.09 -5.63
N VAL A 171 -10.68 7.31 -4.84
CA VAL A 171 -11.84 6.41 -4.76
C VAL A 171 -12.62 6.40 -6.08
N ASP A 172 -12.86 7.56 -6.68
CA ASP A 172 -13.59 7.65 -7.93
C ASP A 172 -12.81 7.03 -9.08
N SER A 173 -11.51 7.29 -9.17
CA SER A 173 -10.61 6.65 -10.13
C SER A 173 -10.57 5.12 -10.00
N ALA A 174 -10.49 4.59 -8.77
CA ALA A 174 -10.54 3.14 -8.53
C ALA A 174 -11.86 2.51 -9.01
N ARG A 175 -12.99 3.22 -8.89
CA ARG A 175 -14.28 2.78 -9.43
C ARG A 175 -14.33 2.87 -10.95
N GLU A 176 -13.79 3.95 -11.52
CA GLU A 176 -13.69 4.09 -12.97
C GLU A 176 -12.86 2.96 -13.59
N LEU A 177 -11.74 2.57 -12.98
CA LEU A 177 -10.94 1.42 -13.42
C LEU A 177 -11.75 0.12 -13.44
N ALA A 178 -12.60 -0.11 -12.42
CA ALA A 178 -13.46 -1.29 -12.39
C ALA A 178 -14.54 -1.24 -13.48
N LEU A 179 -15.10 -0.06 -13.77
CA LEU A 179 -16.20 0.11 -14.72
C LEU A 179 -15.75 0.18 -16.18
N LYS A 180 -14.60 0.82 -16.46
CA LYS A 180 -14.08 1.06 -17.82
C LYS A 180 -13.07 0.01 -18.25
N GLU A 181 -12.18 -0.41 -17.35
CA GLU A 181 -11.08 -1.32 -17.65
C GLU A 181 -11.31 -2.75 -17.12
N GLY A 182 -12.37 -2.98 -16.35
CA GLY A 182 -12.63 -4.27 -15.69
C GLY A 182 -11.62 -4.61 -14.58
N LEU A 183 -10.85 -3.63 -14.11
CA LEU A 183 -9.81 -3.82 -13.10
C LEU A 183 -10.34 -3.51 -11.70
N LEU A 184 -10.57 -4.56 -10.91
CA LEU A 184 -11.02 -4.42 -9.52
C LEU A 184 -9.82 -4.14 -8.59
N VAL A 185 -9.57 -2.87 -8.28
CA VAL A 185 -8.37 -2.44 -7.54
C VAL A 185 -8.68 -1.69 -6.24
N GLY A 186 -7.67 -1.56 -5.37
CA GLY A 186 -7.74 -0.76 -4.14
C GLY A 186 -7.64 0.75 -4.37
N ILE A 187 -7.92 1.54 -3.31
CA ILE A 187 -7.93 3.01 -3.34
C ILE A 187 -6.56 3.58 -3.76
N SER A 188 -5.45 3.01 -3.28
CA SER A 188 -4.10 3.46 -3.65
C SER A 188 -3.79 3.25 -5.13
N SER A 189 -4.36 2.22 -5.76
CA SER A 189 -4.26 2.00 -7.20
C SER A 189 -5.02 3.07 -7.97
N GLY A 190 -6.21 3.46 -7.49
CA GLY A 190 -6.95 4.59 -8.04
C GLY A 190 -6.18 5.91 -7.96
N ALA A 191 -5.49 6.16 -6.84
CA ALA A 191 -4.61 7.31 -6.68
C ALA A 191 -3.44 7.30 -7.68
N ALA A 192 -2.75 6.16 -7.82
CA ALA A 192 -1.67 6.01 -8.79
C ALA A 192 -2.16 6.20 -10.23
N ALA A 193 -3.34 5.66 -10.56
CA ALA A 193 -3.93 5.78 -11.89
C ALA A 193 -4.29 7.22 -12.25
N ILE A 194 -4.98 7.96 -11.37
CA ILE A 194 -5.36 9.34 -11.69
C ILE A 194 -4.13 10.26 -11.76
N ALA A 195 -3.12 10.02 -10.93
CA ALA A 195 -1.83 10.71 -11.04
C ALA A 195 -1.17 10.42 -12.39
N ALA A 196 -1.11 9.16 -12.81
CA ALA A 196 -0.52 8.76 -14.08
C ALA A 196 -1.29 9.34 -15.29
N ILE A 197 -2.62 9.34 -15.25
CA ILE A 197 -3.46 9.97 -16.29
C ILE A 197 -3.14 11.47 -16.37
N ASN A 198 -3.03 12.16 -15.24
CA ASN A 198 -2.72 13.59 -15.22
C ASN A 198 -1.30 13.89 -15.71
N VAL A 199 -0.33 13.03 -15.38
CA VAL A 199 1.05 13.10 -15.89
C VAL A 199 1.09 12.83 -17.40
N GLY A 200 0.35 11.85 -17.89
CA GLY A 200 0.29 11.49 -19.31
C GLY A 200 -0.41 12.52 -20.18
N LYS A 201 -1.29 13.35 -19.61
CA LYS A 201 -1.93 14.49 -20.31
C LYS A 201 -0.99 15.67 -20.55
N ARG A 202 0.19 15.70 -19.94
CA ARG A 202 1.13 16.82 -20.09
C ARG A 202 1.78 16.80 -21.49
N PRO A 203 1.89 17.95 -22.18
CA PRO A 203 2.43 17.99 -23.56
C PRO A 203 3.82 17.37 -23.69
N GLU A 204 4.69 17.56 -22.70
CA GLU A 204 6.05 17.02 -22.67
C GLU A 204 6.13 15.49 -22.54
N ASN A 205 5.00 14.82 -22.26
CA ASN A 205 4.89 13.37 -22.14
C ASN A 205 4.14 12.73 -23.31
N ALA A 206 3.85 13.49 -24.37
CA ALA A 206 3.26 12.95 -25.58
C ALA A 206 4.14 11.82 -26.17
N GLY A 207 3.54 10.64 -26.36
CA GLY A 207 4.21 9.46 -26.92
C GLY A 207 5.09 8.68 -25.93
N LYS A 208 5.21 9.13 -24.67
CA LYS A 208 5.96 8.42 -23.63
C LYS A 208 5.17 7.27 -23.02
N LEU A 209 5.88 6.25 -22.55
CA LEU A 209 5.31 5.12 -21.83
C LEU A 209 5.38 5.31 -20.32
N ILE A 210 4.22 5.22 -19.66
CA ILE A 210 4.09 5.32 -18.20
C ILE A 210 3.75 3.95 -17.63
N ALA A 211 4.61 3.44 -16.75
CA ALA A 211 4.34 2.26 -15.92
C ALA A 211 3.72 2.71 -14.59
N VAL A 212 2.60 2.09 -14.20
CA VAL A 212 1.84 2.44 -12.99
C VAL A 212 1.65 1.21 -12.12
N ILE A 213 1.96 1.33 -10.82
CA ILE A 213 1.81 0.22 -9.87
C ILE A 213 0.41 0.22 -9.26
N PHE A 214 -0.29 -0.91 -9.37
CA PHE A 214 -1.55 -1.20 -8.67
C PHE A 214 -1.30 -2.20 -7.54
N PRO A 215 -1.16 -1.74 -6.27
CA PRO A 215 -0.61 -2.59 -5.20
C PRO A 215 -1.52 -3.72 -4.73
N SER A 216 -2.83 -3.63 -4.94
CA SER A 216 -3.78 -4.54 -4.30
C SER A 216 -5.09 -4.70 -5.05
N PHE A 217 -5.64 -5.91 -4.92
CA PHE A 217 -6.95 -6.27 -5.45
C PHE A 217 -8.09 -5.67 -4.61
N GLY A 218 -9.13 -5.17 -5.30
CA GLY A 218 -10.20 -4.36 -4.72
C GLY A 218 -11.11 -5.11 -3.75
N GLU A 219 -11.25 -6.43 -3.86
CA GLU A 219 -12.12 -7.26 -2.99
C GLU A 219 -11.83 -7.06 -1.49
N ARG A 220 -10.55 -6.83 -1.14
CA ARG A 220 -10.13 -6.60 0.26
C ARG A 220 -10.79 -5.38 0.89
N TYR A 221 -11.33 -4.47 0.08
CA TYR A 221 -11.84 -3.17 0.50
C TYR A 221 -13.38 -3.09 0.47
N ILE A 222 -14.10 -4.21 0.31
CA ILE A 222 -15.58 -4.25 0.26
C ILE A 222 -16.24 -3.53 1.45
N SER A 223 -15.64 -3.56 2.63
CA SER A 223 -16.17 -2.91 3.83
C SER A 223 -15.78 -1.43 3.97
N THR A 224 -15.09 -0.84 2.99
CA THR A 224 -14.54 0.52 3.08
C THR A 224 -15.34 1.54 2.26
N ILE A 225 -14.90 2.80 2.29
CA ILE A 225 -15.48 3.90 1.50
C ILE A 225 -15.49 3.59 -0.02
N LEU A 226 -14.59 2.72 -0.50
CA LEU A 226 -14.51 2.36 -1.91
C LEU A 226 -15.83 1.76 -2.43
N PHE A 227 -16.47 0.88 -1.66
CA PHE A 227 -17.72 0.21 -2.05
C PHE A 227 -18.96 0.77 -1.36
N ARG A 228 -18.83 1.79 -0.50
CA ARG A 228 -19.94 2.25 0.33
C ARG A 228 -21.20 2.66 -0.45
N PRO A 229 -21.12 3.48 -1.52
CA PRO A 229 -22.30 3.84 -2.31
C PRO A 229 -22.94 2.64 -3.03
N ILE A 230 -22.12 1.67 -3.47
CA ILE A 230 -22.60 0.43 -4.09
C ILE A 230 -23.35 -0.41 -3.06
N TYR A 231 -22.77 -0.57 -1.86
CA TYR A 231 -23.40 -1.27 -0.75
C TYR A 231 -24.76 -0.66 -0.37
N ASP A 232 -24.82 0.67 -0.23
CA ASP A 232 -26.06 1.38 0.10
C ASP A 232 -27.11 1.28 -1.03
N SER A 233 -26.68 1.14 -2.28
CA SER A 233 -27.56 0.89 -3.42
C SER A 233 -28.09 -0.55 -3.41
N VAL A 234 -27.23 -1.54 -3.15
CA VAL A 234 -27.63 -2.95 -3.02
C VAL A 234 -28.64 -3.15 -1.90
N ARG A 235 -28.47 -2.50 -0.74
CA ARG A 235 -29.43 -2.58 0.37
C ARG A 235 -30.82 -2.03 0.04
N ARG A 236 -30.92 -1.10 -0.91
CA ARG A 236 -32.18 -0.51 -1.37
C ARG A 236 -32.81 -1.29 -2.51
N MET A 237 -32.09 -2.24 -3.12
CA MET A 237 -32.70 -3.11 -4.11
C MET A 237 -33.77 -3.98 -3.45
N ARG A 238 -35.00 -3.91 -3.98
CA ARG A 238 -36.10 -4.73 -3.50
C ARG A 238 -35.74 -6.20 -3.67
N LYS A 239 -35.94 -7.02 -2.63
CA LYS A 239 -35.86 -8.48 -2.79
C LYS A 239 -36.83 -8.86 -3.90
N ARG A 240 -36.28 -9.41 -4.98
CA ARG A 240 -37.08 -10.00 -6.05
C ARG A 240 -37.69 -11.30 -5.56
#